data_AF-A0ABD6IPW7-F1
#
_entry.id   AF-A0ABD6IPW7-F1
#
_cell.length_a   1.000
_cell.length_b   1.000
_cell.length_c   1.000
_cell.angle_alpha   90.00
_cell.angle_beta   90.00
_cell.angle_gamma   90.00
#
_symmetry.space_group_name_H-M   'P 1'
#
loop_
_entity.id
_entity.type
_entity.pdbx_description
1 polymer ?
#
loop_
_entity_poly.entity_id
_entity_poly.type
_entity_poly.pdbx_seq_one_letter_code
_entity_poly.pdbx_strand_id
1 'polypeptide(L)' 'MTDAWTQVVRHQVGLGRLLPLGGPGDGAWIAEDAAGAALRVAVADGLPGVRLGALRIGL' A
#
# COMPACT_ATOMS: atom_id res chain seq x y z
N MET A 1 7.09 -7.28 -26.83
CA MET A 1 6.10 -8.28 -26.39
C MET A 1 6.03 -8.43 -24.86
N THR A 2 6.92 -7.81 -24.07
CA THR A 2 6.93 -7.89 -22.60
C THR A 2 6.08 -6.81 -21.90
N ASP A 3 5.95 -5.62 -22.49
CA ASP A 3 5.23 -4.48 -21.90
C ASP A 3 3.77 -4.75 -21.54
N ALA A 4 3.05 -5.48 -22.40
CA ALA A 4 1.64 -5.80 -22.17
C ALA A 4 1.46 -6.68 -20.92
N TRP A 5 2.39 -7.60 -20.65
CA TRP A 5 2.35 -8.46 -19.48
C TRP A 5 2.65 -7.68 -18.19
N THR A 6 3.61 -6.74 -18.23
CA THR A 6 3.91 -5.89 -17.07
C THR A 6 2.76 -4.92 -16.75
N GLN A 7 2.07 -4.41 -17.78
CA GLN A 7 0.87 -3.59 -17.60
C GLN A 7 -0.31 -4.40 -17.03
N VAL A 8 -0.51 -5.64 -17.51
CA VAL A 8 -1.55 -6.55 -17.00
C VAL A 8 -1.28 -6.95 -15.55
N VAL A 9 -0.04 -7.27 -15.15
CA VAL A 9 0.30 -7.55 -13.75
C VAL A 9 0.05 -6.32 -12.87
N ARG A 10 0.40 -5.12 -13.32
CA ARG A 10 0.04 -3.88 -12.60
C ARG A 10 -1.47 -3.70 -12.43
N HIS A 11 -2.26 -4.09 -13.44
CA HIS A 11 -3.70 -3.98 -13.41
C HIS A 11 -4.39 -5.10 -12.61
N GLN A 12 -3.82 -6.31 -12.61
CA GLN A 12 -4.35 -7.50 -11.93
C GLN A 12 -4.03 -7.54 -10.44
N VAL A 13 -2.96 -6.86 -9.99
CA VAL A 13 -2.55 -6.88 -8.57
C VAL A 13 -3.23 -5.75 -7.76
N GLY A 14 -3.97 -4.83 -8.40
CA GLY A 14 -4.79 -3.85 -7.67
C GLY A 14 -4.01 -2.85 -6.79
N LEU A 15 -2.67 -2.79 -6.91
CA LEU A 15 -1.72 -2.17 -5.96
C LEU A 15 -1.99 -0.71 -5.56
N GLY A 16 -2.86 0.01 -6.27
CA GLY A 16 -3.12 1.43 -6.05
C GLY A 16 -1.93 2.31 -6.44
N ARG A 17 -1.80 3.47 -5.80
CA ARG A 17 -0.67 4.39 -6.04
C ARG A 17 0.58 3.90 -5.31
N LEU A 18 1.76 4.24 -5.83
CA LEU A 18 3.00 4.10 -5.07
C LEU A 18 3.18 5.31 -4.15
N LEU A 19 3.53 5.05 -2.89
CA LEU A 19 3.69 6.03 -1.83
C LEU A 19 5.14 6.03 -1.36
N PRO A 20 5.77 7.21 -1.17
CA PRO A 20 7.11 7.26 -0.62
C PRO A 20 7.09 6.83 0.85
N LEU A 21 7.98 5.91 1.21
CA LEU A 21 8.25 5.55 2.59
C LEU A 21 9.40 6.42 3.09
N GLY A 22 9.06 7.58 3.65
CA GLY A 22 10.04 8.54 4.14
C GLY A 22 10.24 9.73 3.20
N GLY A 23 11.39 10.39 3.33
CA GLY A 23 11.75 11.55 2.54
C GLY A 23 12.27 11.19 1.14
N PRO A 24 12.46 12.19 0.25
CA PRO A 24 12.93 11.97 -1.11
C PRO A 24 14.28 11.22 -1.23
N GLY A 25 15.12 11.30 -0.19
CA GLY A 25 16.43 10.63 -0.15
C GLY A 25 16.39 9.17 0.28
N ASP A 26 15.29 8.70 0.85
CA ASP A 26 15.20 7.34 1.40
C ASP A 26 14.99 6.28 0.31
N GLY A 27 14.49 6.70 -0.86
CA GLY A 27 14.35 5.85 -2.04
C GLY A 27 13.39 4.67 -1.86
N ALA A 28 12.69 4.57 -0.73
CA ALA A 28 11.77 3.51 -0.40
C ALA A 28 10.35 3.86 -0.83
N TRP A 29 9.64 2.88 -1.38
CA TRP A 29 8.27 3.03 -1.88
C TRP A 29 7.41 1.86 -1.44
N ILE A 30 6.14 2.12 -1.16
CA ILE A 30 5.13 1.11 -0.84
C ILE A 30 3.91 1.29 -1.72
N ALA A 31 3.30 0.19 -2.15
CA ALA A 31 2.00 0.22 -2.79
C ALA A 31 0.91 0.63 -1.77
N GLU A 32 -0.05 1.46 -2.17
CA GLU A 32 -1.17 1.90 -1.33
C GLU A 32 -1.92 0.72 -0.71
N ASP A 33 -2.14 -0.35 -1.48
CA ASP A 33 -2.77 -1.57 -0.98
C ASP A 33 -1.91 -2.29 0.08
N ALA A 34 -0.59 -2.35 -0.14
CA ALA A 34 0.34 -2.93 0.82
C ALA A 34 0.41 -2.10 2.11
N ALA A 35 0.37 -0.78 2.01
CA ALA A 35 0.27 0.11 3.15
C ALA A 35 -1.05 -0.11 3.92
N GLY A 36 -2.16 -0.25 3.21
CA GLY A 36 -3.45 -0.58 3.81
C GLY A 36 -3.44 -1.93 4.54
N ALA A 37 -2.79 -2.95 3.98
CA ALA A 37 -2.62 -4.24 4.65
C ALA A 37 -1.76 -4.13 5.91
N ALA A 38 -0.61 -3.43 5.84
CA ALA A 38 0.29 -3.23 6.97
C ALA A 38 -0.41 -2.49 8.12
N LEU A 39 -1.19 -1.44 7.83
CA LEU A 39 -1.95 -0.69 8.83
C LEU A 39 -3.02 -1.55 9.52
N ARG A 40 -3.72 -2.41 8.77
CA ARG A 40 -4.71 -3.33 9.36
C ARG A 40 -4.07 -4.31 10.33
N VAL A 41 -2.92 -4.88 9.99
CA VAL A 41 -2.16 -5.77 10.88
C VAL A 41 -1.72 -5.03 12.13
N ALA A 42 -1.10 -3.85 11.97
CA ALA A 42 -0.65 -3.05 13.11
C ALA A 42 -1.79 -2.70 14.08
N VAL A 43 -3.00 -2.39 13.57
CA VAL A 43 -4.17 -2.14 14.41
C VAL A 43 -4.66 -3.41 15.09
N ALA A 44 -4.71 -4.54 14.38
CA ALA A 44 -5.15 -5.81 14.95
C ALA A 44 -4.24 -6.27 16.10
N ASP A 45 -2.94 -6.08 15.96
CA ASP A 45 -1.94 -6.53 16.94
C ASP A 45 -1.77 -5.52 18.09
N GLY A 46 -1.86 -4.23 17.81
CA GLY A 46 -1.54 -3.17 18.77
C GLY A 46 -2.75 -2.56 19.47
N LEU A 47 -3.97 -2.70 18.94
CA LEU A 47 -5.16 -2.00 19.44
C LEU A 47 -6.36 -2.97 19.61
N PRO A 48 -6.38 -3.79 20.67
CA PRO A 48 -7.49 -4.69 20.95
C PRO A 48 -8.82 -3.94 21.07
N GLY A 49 -9.85 -4.42 20.39
CA GLY A 49 -11.19 -3.81 20.39
C GLY A 49 -11.37 -2.64 19.41
N VAL A 50 -10.31 -2.20 18.72
CA VAL A 50 -10.39 -1.20 17.66
C VAL A 50 -10.58 -1.90 16.31
N ARG A 51 -11.54 -1.43 15.50
CA ARG A 51 -11.68 -1.86 14.11
C ARG A 51 -11.30 -0.72 13.17
N LEU A 52 -10.38 -1.01 12.25
CA LEU A 52 -9.97 -0.07 11.24
C LEU A 52 -11.06 0.10 10.18
N GLY A 53 -11.55 1.34 10.03
CA GLY A 53 -12.52 1.72 9.00
C GLY A 53 -11.90 1.92 7.62
N ALA A 54 -12.59 2.69 6.76
CA ALA A 54 -12.04 3.06 5.46
C ALA A 54 -10.73 3.84 5.62
N LEU A 55 -9.70 3.43 4.86
CA LEU A 55 -8.40 4.07 4.85
C LEU A 55 -8.29 5.02 3.65
N ARG A 56 -7.87 6.26 3.92
CA ARG A 56 -7.43 7.21 2.91
C ARG A 56 -5.98 7.54 3.20
N ILE A 57 -5.08 7.17 2.30
CA ILE A 57 -3.67 7.55 2.39
C ILE A 57 -3.47 8.79 1.51
N GLY A 58 -3.06 9.87 2.14
CA GLY A 58 -2.86 11.17 1.50
C GLY A 58 -1.70 11.92 2.11
N LEU A 59 -1.35 13.01 1.45
CA LEU A 59 -0.63 14.14 2.04
C LEU A 59 -1.67 15.15 2.54
#